data_AF-A0A1F2U072-F1
#
_entry.id   AF-A0A1F2U072-F1
#
_cell.length_a   1.000
_cell.length_b   1.000
_cell.length_c   1.000
_cell.angle_alpha   90.00
_cell.angle_beta   90.00
_cell.angle_gamma   90.00
#
_symmetry.space_group_name_H-M   'P 1'
#
loop_
_entity.id
_entity.type
_entity.pdbx_description
1 polymer ?
#
loop_
_entity_poly.entity_id
_entity_poly.type
_entity_poly.pdbx_seq_one_letter_code
_entity_poly.pdbx_strand_id
1 'polypeptide(L)'
;MHPILLLIAAALLTGPPQQATSQPSMVSNPDGSARTAAPADEDLPVSLDRIRRALARPPALDLRGKPVFRVEVFGRKPTIEDILGPDFLKGPVPYGGMTHQEFLNMVTPKDVQGYAAFTNKEGMTVAATSLALQWALQKAIHKFEQARNEREKEAARREVQDALADLAKARLKAGLPPK
;
A
#
# COMPACT_ATOMS: atom_id res chain seq x y z
N MET A 1 21.42 -7.97 24.54
CA MET A 1 20.65 -9.22 24.67
C MET A 1 19.17 -8.84 24.83
N HIS A 2 18.32 -9.20 23.86
CA HIS A 2 16.84 -9.19 23.91
C HIS A 2 16.35 -10.33 24.83
N PRO A 3 15.10 -10.35 25.38
CA PRO A 3 13.81 -10.35 24.65
C PRO A 3 12.69 -9.48 25.28
N ILE A 4 11.82 -8.80 24.52
CA ILE A 4 10.57 -9.27 23.86
C ILE A 4 9.62 -10.02 24.81
N LEU A 5 8.51 -9.39 25.20
CA LEU A 5 7.22 -10.08 25.33
C LEU A 5 6.05 -9.13 25.03
N LEU A 6 5.27 -9.54 24.04
CA LEU A 6 4.04 -8.98 23.52
C LEU A 6 2.88 -9.68 24.22
N LEU A 7 1.90 -8.93 24.75
CA LEU A 7 0.59 -9.51 25.06
C LEU A 7 -0.54 -8.50 24.82
N ILE A 8 -1.26 -8.75 23.73
CA ILE A 8 -2.56 -8.19 23.37
C ILE A 8 -3.62 -9.09 24.03
N ALA A 9 -4.59 -8.53 24.74
CA ALA A 9 -5.82 -9.23 25.11
C ALA A 9 -7.01 -8.26 25.07
N ALA A 10 -7.80 -8.39 24.02
CA ALA A 10 -9.13 -7.83 23.88
C ALA A 10 -10.17 -8.82 24.42
N ALA A 11 -11.17 -8.35 25.18
CA ALA A 11 -12.42 -9.07 25.39
C ALA A 11 -13.55 -8.08 25.73
N LEU A 12 -14.45 -7.90 24.76
CA LEU A 12 -15.69 -7.14 24.87
C LEU A 12 -16.86 -8.09 25.24
N LEU A 13 -17.73 -7.56 26.10
CA LEU A 13 -19.20 -7.68 26.18
C LEU A 13 -19.85 -9.09 26.22
N THR A 14 -20.36 -9.41 27.41
CA THR A 14 -21.44 -10.36 27.71
C THR A 14 -22.83 -9.74 27.46
N GLY A 15 -23.70 -10.42 26.69
CA GLY A 15 -25.13 -10.12 26.55
C GLY A 15 -26.03 -11.12 27.32
N PRO A 16 -27.30 -10.78 27.63
CA PRO A 16 -28.15 -11.54 28.56
C PRO A 16 -28.93 -12.70 27.89
N PRO A 17 -29.35 -13.74 28.65
CA PRO A 17 -30.16 -14.83 28.12
C PRO A 17 -31.66 -14.53 28.17
N GLN A 18 -32.38 -14.92 27.11
CA GLN A 18 -33.83 -14.78 26.97
C GLN A 18 -34.53 -16.12 27.25
N GLN A 19 -35.56 -16.07 28.09
CA GLN A 19 -36.30 -17.18 28.65
C GLN A 19 -37.49 -17.55 27.75
N ALA A 20 -37.69 -18.84 27.46
CA ALA A 20 -38.81 -19.34 26.66
C ALA A 20 -39.82 -20.09 27.54
N THR A 21 -41.09 -19.69 27.41
CA THR A 21 -42.29 -20.23 28.05
C THR A 21 -42.80 -21.49 27.34
N SER A 22 -43.28 -22.46 28.11
CA SER A 22 -43.92 -23.70 27.64
C SER A 22 -45.44 -23.65 27.84
N GLN A 23 -46.21 -24.05 26.83
CA GLN A 23 -47.63 -24.40 26.92
C GLN A 23 -47.85 -25.82 26.36
N PRO A 24 -48.79 -26.62 26.90
CA PRO A 24 -48.99 -28.01 26.54
C PRO A 24 -50.06 -28.18 25.45
N SER A 25 -49.91 -29.20 24.60
CA SER A 25 -50.97 -29.67 23.72
C SER A 25 -51.29 -31.13 24.02
N MET A 26 -52.51 -31.37 24.49
CA MET A 26 -53.13 -32.69 24.49
C MET A 26 -53.55 -33.04 23.06
N VAL A 27 -53.19 -34.23 22.58
CA VAL A 27 -53.94 -34.93 21.53
C VAL A 27 -53.93 -36.43 21.86
N SER A 28 -55.13 -36.98 21.98
CA SER A 28 -55.45 -38.40 22.16
C SER A 28 -55.36 -39.15 20.83
N ASN A 29 -54.77 -40.36 20.85
CA ASN A 29 -54.91 -41.37 19.79
C ASN A 29 -55.54 -42.64 20.38
N PRO A 30 -56.50 -43.28 19.68
CA PRO A 30 -56.76 -44.69 19.82
C PRO A 30 -56.22 -45.51 18.63
N ASP A 31 -56.23 -46.82 18.85
CA ASP A 31 -56.12 -47.92 17.89
C ASP A 31 -54.73 -48.41 17.46
N GLY A 32 -54.26 -49.41 18.20
CA GLY A 32 -54.40 -50.79 17.75
C GLY A 32 -53.55 -51.23 16.55
N SER A 33 -52.44 -51.91 16.84
CA SER A 33 -52.02 -53.08 16.05
C SER A 33 -51.09 -53.99 16.83
N ALA A 34 -51.38 -55.28 16.71
CA ALA A 34 -50.84 -56.39 17.48
C ALA A 34 -49.31 -56.50 17.39
N ARG A 35 -48.67 -56.62 18.56
CA ARG A 35 -47.28 -57.04 18.71
C ARG A 35 -47.20 -58.55 18.50
N THR A 36 -46.50 -58.98 17.47
CA THR A 36 -45.73 -60.24 17.52
C THR A 36 -44.26 -59.84 17.53
N ALA A 37 -43.59 -60.02 18.66
CA ALA A 37 -42.18 -59.76 18.81
C ALA A 37 -41.51 -60.93 19.53
N ALA A 38 -40.49 -61.49 18.91
CA ALA A 38 -39.49 -62.36 19.51
C ALA A 38 -38.14 -62.05 18.87
N PRO A 39 -36.99 -62.34 19.52
CA PRO A 39 -36.71 -62.38 20.94
C PRO A 39 -36.03 -61.07 21.41
N ALA A 40 -35.97 -60.87 22.72
CA ALA A 40 -35.28 -59.75 23.34
C ALA A 40 -33.76 -59.92 23.20
N ASP A 41 -33.14 -59.07 22.38
CA ASP A 41 -31.71 -58.79 22.52
C ASP A 41 -31.50 -57.96 23.79
N GLU A 42 -30.49 -58.39 24.55
CA GLU A 42 -30.14 -57.97 25.90
C GLU A 42 -30.06 -56.45 26.08
N ASP A 43 -30.41 -56.05 27.30
CA ASP A 43 -30.73 -54.71 27.83
C ASP A 43 -29.56 -53.71 27.74
N LEU A 44 -29.14 -53.40 26.53
CA LEU A 44 -28.24 -52.30 26.23
C LEU A 44 -29.10 -51.06 25.96
N PRO A 45 -28.81 -49.90 26.59
CA PRO A 45 -29.55 -48.65 26.38
C PRO A 45 -29.39 -48.07 24.96
N VAL A 46 -28.73 -48.79 24.05
CA VAL A 46 -28.43 -48.42 22.68
C VAL A 46 -28.75 -49.57 21.72
N SER A 47 -29.57 -49.27 20.70
CA SER A 47 -29.91 -50.22 19.65
C SER A 47 -28.70 -50.48 18.74
N LEU A 48 -28.10 -51.66 18.86
CA LEU A 48 -26.96 -52.08 18.05
C LEU A 48 -27.29 -52.11 16.55
N ASP A 49 -28.52 -52.48 16.18
CA ASP A 49 -28.97 -52.47 14.80
C ASP A 49 -29.02 -51.07 14.19
N ARG A 50 -29.40 -50.06 14.98
CA ARG A 50 -29.38 -48.65 14.56
C ARG A 50 -27.95 -48.21 14.28
N ILE A 51 -27.00 -48.59 15.14
CA ILE A 51 -25.59 -48.22 15.01
C ILE A 51 -24.99 -48.92 13.78
N ARG A 52 -25.23 -50.23 13.59
CA ARG A 52 -24.77 -50.97 12.40
C ARG A 52 -25.28 -50.35 11.11
N ARG A 53 -26.57 -49.95 11.07
CA ARG A 53 -27.16 -49.26 9.91
C ARG A 53 -26.56 -47.89 9.65
N ALA A 54 -26.20 -47.15 10.71
CA ALA A 54 -25.57 -45.84 10.57
C ALA A 54 -24.11 -45.96 10.08
N LEU A 55 -23.36 -46.96 10.56
CA LEU A 55 -21.98 -47.23 10.15
C LEU A 55 -21.86 -47.78 8.72
N ALA A 56 -22.89 -48.47 8.22
CA ALA A 56 -22.93 -48.95 6.84
C ALA A 56 -23.15 -47.83 5.80
N ARG A 57 -23.53 -46.61 6.24
CA ARG A 57 -23.68 -45.47 5.33
C ARG A 57 -22.29 -44.93 4.95
N PRO A 58 -22.03 -44.65 3.66
CA PRO A 58 -20.79 -44.01 3.26
C PRO A 58 -20.68 -42.64 3.95
N PRO A 59 -19.47 -42.23 4.39
CA PRO A 59 -19.26 -40.94 5.05
C PRO A 59 -19.65 -39.81 4.09
N ALA A 60 -20.38 -38.82 4.59
CA ALA A 60 -20.87 -37.70 3.78
C ALA A 60 -19.75 -36.81 3.22
N LEU A 61 -18.54 -36.90 3.79
CA LEU A 61 -17.38 -36.12 3.40
C LEU A 61 -16.22 -37.06 3.14
N ASP A 62 -15.70 -37.04 1.91
CA ASP A 62 -14.46 -37.73 1.57
C ASP A 62 -13.26 -36.83 1.88
N LEU A 63 -12.58 -37.12 3.00
CA LEU A 63 -11.40 -36.38 3.45
C LEU A 63 -10.10 -36.80 2.74
N ARG A 64 -10.18 -37.67 1.72
CA ARG A 64 -9.01 -38.14 0.95
C ARG A 64 -8.38 -37.03 0.10
N GLY A 65 -9.11 -35.94 -0.15
CA GLY A 65 -8.61 -34.74 -0.81
C GLY A 65 -8.44 -33.55 0.15
N LYS A 66 -7.56 -32.61 -0.20
CA LYS A 66 -7.45 -31.34 0.55
C LYS A 66 -8.80 -30.61 0.50
N PRO A 67 -9.45 -30.33 1.63
CA PRO A 67 -10.72 -29.61 1.61
C PRO A 67 -10.48 -28.18 1.09
N VAL A 68 -11.14 -27.83 -0.01
CA VAL A 68 -11.11 -26.47 -0.57
C VAL A 68 -12.31 -25.72 -0.03
N PHE A 69 -12.10 -24.90 1.00
CA PHE A 69 -13.11 -24.00 1.50
C PHE A 69 -13.14 -22.74 0.64
N ARG A 70 -14.34 -22.35 0.18
CA ARG A 70 -14.57 -21.07 -0.50
C ARG A 70 -15.37 -20.18 0.43
N VAL A 71 -14.88 -18.97 0.67
CA VAL A 71 -15.58 -17.95 1.45
C VAL A 71 -16.08 -16.89 0.49
N GLU A 72 -17.38 -16.66 0.49
CA GLU A 72 -18.02 -15.54 -0.21
C GLU A 72 -18.46 -14.52 0.84
N VAL A 73 -17.92 -13.31 0.74
CA VAL A 73 -18.29 -12.21 1.64
C VAL A 73 -19.36 -11.39 0.94
N PHE A 74 -20.60 -11.54 1.39
CA PHE A 74 -21.71 -10.69 0.96
C PHE A 74 -21.70 -9.40 1.80
N GLY A 75 -21.29 -8.29 1.20
CA GLY A 75 -21.30 -6.99 1.86
C GLY A 75 -20.89 -5.85 0.94
N ARG A 76 -21.40 -4.65 1.22
CA ARG A 76 -20.93 -3.42 0.58
C ARG A 76 -19.51 -3.15 1.07
N LYS A 77 -18.54 -2.97 0.15
CA LYS A 77 -17.19 -2.54 0.49
C LYS A 77 -17.27 -1.12 1.09
N PRO A 78 -16.89 -0.90 2.35
CA PRO A 78 -16.89 0.44 2.92
C PRO A 78 -15.88 1.31 2.17
N THR A 79 -16.27 2.53 1.85
CA THR A 79 -15.34 3.53 1.29
C THR A 79 -14.65 4.32 2.41
N ILE A 80 -13.62 5.07 2.06
CA ILE A 80 -12.88 5.89 3.03
C ILE A 80 -13.81 6.95 3.64
N GLU A 81 -14.76 7.45 2.85
CA GLU A 81 -15.76 8.43 3.26
C GLU A 81 -16.81 7.82 4.21
N ASP A 82 -17.13 6.52 4.07
CA ASP A 82 -18.00 5.82 5.02
C ASP A 82 -17.35 5.72 6.41
N ILE A 83 -16.00 5.73 6.48
CA ILE A 83 -15.22 5.59 7.72
C ILE A 83 -14.85 6.95 8.31
N LEU A 84 -14.37 7.88 7.48
CA LEU A 84 -13.81 9.17 7.91
C LEU A 84 -14.80 10.34 7.73
N GLY A 85 -15.95 10.10 7.13
CA GLY A 85 -16.95 11.13 6.80
C GLY A 85 -16.69 11.80 5.44
N PRO A 86 -17.68 12.53 4.92
CA PRO A 86 -17.63 13.14 3.58
C PRO A 86 -16.59 14.27 3.46
N ASP A 87 -16.20 14.86 4.58
CA ASP A 87 -15.37 16.06 4.65
C ASP A 87 -14.00 15.78 5.29
N PHE A 88 -13.50 14.54 5.23
CA PHE A 88 -12.23 14.14 5.84
C PHE A 88 -11.01 14.91 5.31
N LEU A 89 -11.13 15.53 4.12
CA LEU A 89 -10.12 16.38 3.50
C LEU A 89 -10.19 17.84 3.97
N LYS A 90 -11.27 18.26 4.62
CA LYS A 90 -11.41 19.61 5.14
C LYS A 90 -10.60 19.74 6.43
N GLY A 91 -9.85 20.84 6.53
CA GLY A 91 -8.97 21.16 7.65
C GLY A 91 -9.70 21.30 8.99
N PRO A 92 -8.98 21.75 10.04
CA PRO A 92 -9.15 21.37 11.45
C PRO A 92 -10.59 21.04 11.86
N VAL A 93 -10.78 19.78 12.27
CA VAL A 93 -12.09 19.24 12.66
C VAL A 93 -12.55 19.90 13.97
N PRO A 94 -13.79 20.37 14.07
CA PRO A 94 -14.32 20.92 15.32
C PRO A 94 -14.23 19.88 16.43
N TYR A 95 -13.78 20.30 17.62
CA TYR A 95 -13.52 19.43 18.79
C TYR A 95 -12.38 18.41 18.60
N GLY A 96 -11.57 18.55 17.53
CA GLY A 96 -10.34 17.79 17.37
C GLY A 96 -9.26 18.19 18.37
N GLY A 97 -8.27 17.32 18.55
CA GLY A 97 -7.07 17.64 19.31
C GLY A 97 -6.24 18.76 18.65
N MET A 98 -5.26 19.26 19.40
CA MET A 98 -4.30 20.24 18.93
C MET A 98 -3.66 19.79 17.62
N THR A 99 -3.63 20.67 16.60
CA THR A 99 -2.95 20.36 15.34
C THR A 99 -1.44 20.27 15.57
N HIS A 100 -0.72 19.54 14.72
CA HIS A 100 0.75 19.48 14.82
C HIS A 100 1.38 20.87 14.79
N GLN A 101 0.82 21.79 14.00
CA GLN A 101 1.30 23.17 13.92
C GLN A 101 1.03 23.95 15.21
N GLU A 102 -0.15 23.78 15.82
CA GLU A 102 -0.44 24.36 17.14
C GLU A 102 0.48 23.80 18.23
N PHE A 103 0.79 22.51 18.17
CA PHE A 103 1.75 21.88 19.08
C PHE A 103 3.14 22.48 18.92
N LEU A 104 3.63 22.59 17.68
CA LEU A 104 4.92 23.23 17.40
C LEU A 104 4.93 24.68 17.87
N ASN A 105 3.84 25.43 17.68
CA ASN A 105 3.74 26.82 18.14
C ASN A 105 3.75 26.93 19.68
N MET A 106 3.28 25.90 20.39
CA MET A 106 3.29 25.84 21.85
C MET A 106 4.68 25.48 22.41
N VAL A 107 5.37 24.50 21.79
CA VAL A 107 6.63 23.96 22.33
C VAL A 107 7.89 24.63 21.75
N THR A 108 7.76 25.31 20.62
CA THR A 108 8.89 25.92 19.90
C THR A 108 8.81 27.44 20.06
N PRO A 109 9.78 28.09 20.71
CA PRO A 109 9.86 29.55 20.76
C PRO A 109 9.90 30.17 19.36
N LYS A 110 9.23 31.32 19.17
CA LYS A 110 9.05 31.95 17.85
C LYS A 110 10.36 32.20 17.10
N ASP A 111 11.44 32.48 17.83
CA ASP A 111 12.75 32.78 17.26
C ASP A 111 13.47 31.56 16.68
N VAL A 112 13.04 30.34 17.03
CA VAL A 112 13.61 29.07 16.54
C VAL A 112 12.63 28.25 15.71
N GLN A 113 11.42 28.79 15.45
CA GLN A 113 10.44 28.22 14.52
C GLN A 113 10.90 28.27 13.03
N GLY A 114 12.15 28.65 12.76
CA GLY A 114 12.77 28.71 11.43
C GLY A 114 12.83 27.38 10.65
N TYR A 115 12.43 26.25 11.26
CA TYR A 115 12.21 25.00 10.55
C TYR A 115 10.82 24.88 9.90
N ALA A 116 9.90 25.81 10.15
CA ALA A 116 8.75 26.05 9.27
C ALA A 116 9.23 26.88 8.08
N ALA A 117 10.01 26.25 7.20
CA ALA A 117 10.99 26.88 6.31
C ALA A 117 10.48 28.00 5.36
N PHE A 118 9.20 28.33 5.29
CA PHE A 118 8.73 29.45 4.48
C PHE A 118 7.50 30.14 5.11
N THR A 119 7.73 31.14 5.97
CA THR A 119 6.75 32.23 6.02
C THR A 119 6.80 32.94 4.65
N ASN A 120 5.64 33.15 4.03
CA ASN A 120 5.48 33.44 2.60
C ASN A 120 6.35 34.58 2.00
N LYS A 121 6.97 35.43 2.81
CA LYS A 121 7.83 36.53 2.33
C LYS A 121 9.30 36.14 2.23
N GLU A 122 9.84 35.45 3.22
CA GLU A 122 11.26 35.05 3.23
C GLU A 122 11.53 33.98 2.17
N GLY A 123 10.54 33.11 1.91
CA GLY A 123 10.62 32.13 0.82
C GLY A 123 10.70 32.74 -0.57
N MET A 124 10.03 33.87 -0.83
CA MET A 124 10.17 34.58 -2.11
C MET A 124 11.56 35.16 -2.29
N THR A 125 12.17 35.71 -1.22
CA THR A 125 13.52 36.24 -1.29
C THR A 125 14.54 35.13 -1.55
N VAL A 126 14.45 34.01 -0.81
CA VAL A 126 15.34 32.86 -1.01
C VAL A 126 15.16 32.26 -2.41
N ALA A 127 13.91 32.11 -2.88
CA ALA A 127 13.63 31.64 -4.23
C ALA A 127 14.22 32.58 -5.29
N ALA A 128 14.01 33.89 -5.16
CA ALA A 128 14.56 34.89 -6.08
C ALA A 128 16.11 34.85 -6.11
N THR A 129 16.75 34.78 -4.95
CA THR A 129 18.22 34.69 -4.86
C THR A 129 18.72 33.38 -5.48
N SER A 130 18.05 32.25 -5.25
CA SER A 130 18.43 30.97 -5.84
C SER A 130 18.31 30.96 -7.37
N LEU A 131 17.22 31.53 -7.91
CA LEU A 131 17.00 31.66 -9.35
C LEU A 131 18.03 32.58 -10.01
N ALA A 132 18.35 33.71 -9.35
CA ALA A 132 19.39 34.62 -9.81
C ALA A 132 20.77 33.93 -9.85
N LEU A 133 21.11 33.16 -8.82
CA LEU A 133 22.35 32.38 -8.78
C LEU A 133 22.40 31.34 -9.91
N GLN A 134 21.30 30.61 -10.12
CA GLN A 134 21.20 29.59 -11.16
C GLN A 134 21.35 30.21 -12.56
N TRP A 135 20.69 31.35 -12.81
CA TRP A 135 20.83 32.07 -14.07
C TRP A 135 22.27 32.56 -14.29
N ALA A 136 22.90 33.12 -13.26
CA ALA A 136 24.30 33.56 -13.33
C ALA A 136 25.26 32.39 -13.62
N LEU A 137 25.05 31.24 -12.97
CA LEU A 137 25.84 30.03 -13.20
C LEU A 137 25.67 29.50 -14.63
N GLN A 138 24.42 29.43 -15.12
CA GLN A 138 24.15 29.04 -16.50
C GLN A 138 24.84 29.97 -17.50
N LYS A 139 24.80 31.30 -17.29
CA LYS A 139 25.51 32.26 -18.14
C LYS A 139 27.02 32.07 -18.11
N ALA A 140 27.60 31.78 -16.94
CA ALA A 140 29.03 31.52 -16.81
C ALA A 140 29.45 30.25 -17.58
N ILE A 141 28.69 29.16 -17.44
CA ILE A 141 28.93 27.90 -18.16
C ILE A 141 28.85 28.12 -19.68
N HIS A 142 27.79 28.77 -20.18
CA HIS A 142 27.64 29.03 -21.63
C HIS A 142 28.81 29.86 -22.19
N LYS A 143 29.27 30.89 -21.46
CA LYS A 143 30.43 31.69 -21.89
C LYS A 143 31.71 30.85 -21.93
N PHE A 144 31.89 29.95 -20.97
CA PHE A 144 33.05 29.06 -20.94
C PHE A 144 33.03 28.06 -22.10
N GLU A 145 31.89 27.44 -22.39
CA GLU A 145 31.71 26.53 -23.52
C GLU A 145 31.94 27.24 -24.86
N GLN A 146 31.41 28.46 -25.03
CA GLN A 146 31.65 29.25 -26.23
C GLN A 146 33.14 29.56 -26.43
N ALA A 147 33.84 29.94 -25.36
CA ALA A 147 35.28 30.20 -25.42
C ALA A 147 36.10 28.94 -25.74
N ARG A 148 35.67 27.76 -25.27
CA ARG A 148 36.27 26.46 -25.63
C ARG A 148 36.05 26.14 -27.11
N ASN A 149 34.81 26.24 -27.57
CA ASN A 149 34.46 25.94 -28.96
C ASN A 149 35.19 26.85 -29.96
N GLU A 150 35.42 28.13 -29.63
CA GLU A 150 36.17 29.01 -30.52
C GLU A 150 37.65 28.59 -30.64
N ARG A 151 38.27 28.19 -29.52
CA ARG A 151 39.64 27.64 -29.54
C ARG A 151 39.75 26.36 -30.36
N GLU A 152 38.75 25.47 -30.25
CA GLU A 152 38.70 24.24 -31.03
C GLU A 152 38.52 24.53 -32.53
N LYS A 153 37.68 25.50 -32.89
CA LYS A 153 37.54 25.95 -34.29
C LYS A 153 38.83 26.56 -34.83
N GLU A 154 39.53 27.37 -34.03
CA GLU A 154 40.82 27.94 -34.42
C GLU A 154 41.89 26.86 -34.62
N ALA A 155 41.95 25.87 -33.73
CA ALA A 155 42.85 24.72 -33.87
C ALA A 155 42.54 23.93 -35.15
N ALA A 156 41.26 23.59 -35.40
CA ALA A 156 40.85 22.89 -36.61
C ALA A 156 41.15 23.70 -37.89
N ARG A 157 40.98 25.04 -37.86
CA ARG A 157 41.35 25.91 -38.99
C ARG A 157 42.85 25.86 -39.27
N ARG A 158 43.69 25.84 -38.24
CA ARG A 158 45.16 25.71 -38.39
C ARG A 158 45.53 24.36 -38.98
N GLU A 159 44.96 23.27 -38.46
CA GLU A 159 45.19 21.93 -38.99
C GLU A 159 44.84 21.81 -40.49
N VAL A 160 43.71 22.41 -40.91
CA VAL A 160 43.32 22.45 -42.33
C VAL A 160 44.30 23.28 -43.16
N GLN A 161 44.75 24.44 -42.67
CA GLN A 161 45.73 25.27 -43.38
C GLN A 161 47.07 24.56 -43.55
N ASP A 162 47.54 23.88 -42.50
CA ASP A 162 48.77 23.09 -42.53
C ASP A 162 48.65 21.94 -43.53
N ALA A 163 47.54 21.20 -43.52
CA ALA A 163 47.27 20.13 -44.49
C ALA A 163 47.20 20.64 -45.94
N LEU A 164 46.61 21.82 -46.18
CA LEU A 164 46.60 22.45 -47.50
C LEU A 164 48.00 22.90 -47.94
N ALA A 165 48.80 23.44 -47.03
CA ALA A 165 50.18 23.84 -47.32
C ALA A 165 51.05 22.63 -47.69
N ASP A 166 50.89 21.51 -46.97
CA ASP A 166 51.61 20.27 -47.26
C ASP A 166 51.17 19.63 -48.57
N LEU A 167 49.87 19.67 -48.89
CA LEU A 167 49.35 19.25 -50.18
C LEU A 167 49.90 20.10 -51.34
N ALA A 168 49.99 21.43 -51.14
CA ALA A 168 50.60 22.32 -52.14
C ALA A 168 52.08 22.00 -52.39
N LYS A 169 52.86 21.74 -51.32
CA LYS A 169 54.27 21.30 -51.44
C LYS A 169 54.39 19.97 -52.18
N ALA A 170 53.54 18.99 -51.85
CA ALA A 170 53.54 17.69 -52.51
C ALA A 170 53.19 17.80 -54.00
N ARG A 171 52.24 18.68 -54.36
CA ARG A 171 51.84 18.95 -55.74
C ARG A 171 52.95 19.61 -56.56
N LEU A 172 53.67 20.57 -55.98
CA LEU A 172 54.85 21.19 -56.59
C LEU A 172 55.94 20.15 -56.85
N LYS A 173 56.22 19.27 -55.88
CA LYS A 173 57.19 18.17 -56.04
C LYS A 173 56.80 17.19 -57.15
N ALA A 174 55.51 17.02 -57.40
CA ALA A 174 54.98 16.16 -58.47
C ALA A 174 54.89 16.86 -59.85
N GLY A 175 55.32 18.12 -59.99
CA GLY A 175 55.36 18.83 -61.27
C GLY A 175 54.00 19.27 -61.82
N LEU A 176 52.96 19.30 -60.98
CA LEU A 176 51.61 19.71 -61.36
C LEU A 176 51.44 21.24 -61.19
N PRO A 177 50.73 21.94 -62.12
CA PRO A 177 50.52 23.38 -62.00
C PRO A 177 49.64 23.75 -60.79
N PRO A 178 49.83 24.95 -60.21
CA PRO A 178 48.97 25.48 -59.16
C PRO A 178 47.55 25.70 -59.70
N LYS A 179 46.56 25.53 -58.83
CA LYS A 179 45.14 25.72 -59.17
C LYS A 179 44.66 27.05 -58.65
#